data_AF-A0A0A2WIK4-F1
#
_entry.id   AF-A0A0A2WIK4-F1
#
_cell.length_a   1.000
_cell.length_b   1.000
_cell.length_c   1.000
_cell.angle_alpha   90.00
_cell.angle_beta   90.00
_cell.angle_gamma   90.00
#
_symmetry.space_group_name_H-M   'P 1'
#
loop_
_entity.id
_entity.type
_entity.pdbx_description
1 polymer ?
#
loop_
_entity_poly.entity_id
_entity_poly.type
_entity_poly.pdbx_seq_one_letter_code
_entity_poly.pdbx_strand_id
1 'polypeptide(L)'
;MEETQAFENRVLERLNAGKTVRSLLIAAVELLTEAVNILVLQVFRKDDYAVKYAVEPLLDGDGPLGDLSVRLKLIYGLGVLNRAEYEDCELLMALREELNHDGNEYSFTDDEMLGPFGELHCVAALPPTPTFVDGSDPELLAMQQIAAFRPVPQDRVSLPASHLYSRDRLDAIRHEMPGLHLINEAEKYAELEKERQKLEIEIARLQAVRNQKLSKEAQKLMALPYKRAITKKEQADMGKLKKTVRGLVIVHPMTALGREMELTEMTGFSRTEF
;
A
#
# COMPACT_ATOMS: atom_id res chain seq x y z
N MET A 1 -17.86 13.44 5.49
CA MET A 1 -17.40 13.70 4.11
C MET A 1 -16.34 14.80 4.08
N GLU A 2 -16.60 15.99 4.64
CA GLU A 2 -15.58 17.04 4.76
C GLU A 2 -14.36 16.65 5.61
N GLU A 3 -14.55 16.01 6.77
CA GLU A 3 -13.44 15.61 7.65
C GLU A 3 -12.51 14.56 7.03
N THR A 4 -13.08 13.57 6.33
CA THR A 4 -12.34 12.53 5.61
C THR A 4 -11.47 13.12 4.52
N GLN A 5 -12.06 13.98 3.70
CA GLN A 5 -11.37 14.60 2.57
C GLN A 5 -10.32 15.63 3.05
N ALA A 6 -10.59 16.31 4.17
CA ALA A 6 -9.61 17.17 4.83
C ALA A 6 -8.42 16.37 5.37
N PHE A 7 -8.64 15.17 5.92
CA PHE A 7 -7.55 14.30 6.37
C PHE A 7 -6.70 13.78 5.21
N GLU A 8 -7.32 13.31 4.12
CA GLU A 8 -6.61 12.89 2.91
C GLU A 8 -5.78 14.03 2.30
N ASN A 9 -6.35 15.24 2.23
CA ASN A 9 -5.63 16.42 1.76
C ASN A 9 -4.45 16.74 2.67
N ARG A 10 -4.61 16.65 3.99
CA ARG A 10 -3.52 16.87 4.96
C ARG A 10 -2.41 15.83 4.81
N VAL A 11 -2.76 14.57 4.57
CA VAL A 11 -1.80 13.48 4.29
C VAL A 11 -1.01 13.81 3.03
N LEU A 12 -1.70 14.16 1.94
CA LEU A 12 -1.06 14.55 0.68
C LEU A 12 -0.14 15.76 0.87
N GLU A 13 -0.61 16.83 1.50
CA GLU A 13 0.21 18.02 1.74
C GLU A 13 1.48 17.71 2.53
N ARG A 14 1.39 16.85 3.56
CA ARG A 14 2.54 16.49 4.40
C ARG A 14 3.55 15.62 3.65
N LEU A 15 3.07 14.67 2.83
CA LEU A 15 3.94 13.88 1.96
C LEU A 15 4.57 14.76 0.86
N ASN A 16 3.84 15.76 0.37
CA ASN A 16 4.28 16.65 -0.71
C ASN A 16 5.33 17.67 -0.25
N ALA A 17 5.38 17.96 1.05
CA ALA A 17 6.42 18.81 1.63
C ALA A 17 7.82 18.16 1.57
N GLY A 18 7.89 16.83 1.48
CA GLY A 18 9.15 16.08 1.35
C GLY A 18 9.83 16.35 0.01
N LYS A 19 11.09 16.81 0.05
CA LYS A 19 11.89 17.11 -1.16
C LYS A 19 12.86 15.98 -1.53
N THR A 20 13.04 15.04 -0.62
CA THR A 20 14.00 13.93 -0.75
C THR A 20 13.32 12.62 -0.33
N VAL A 21 13.88 11.49 -0.76
CA VAL A 21 13.40 10.16 -0.37
C VAL A 21 13.34 9.99 1.15
N ARG A 22 14.41 10.40 1.84
CA ARG A 22 14.50 10.35 3.31
C ARG A 22 13.38 11.17 3.98
N SER A 23 13.19 12.42 3.55
CA SER A 23 12.14 13.27 4.13
C SER A 23 10.73 12.76 3.85
N LEU A 24 10.49 12.17 2.68
CA LEU A 24 9.22 11.50 2.37
C LEU A 24 8.96 10.31 3.29
N LEU A 25 9.95 9.43 3.48
CA LEU A 25 9.80 8.23 4.30
C LEU A 25 9.62 8.55 5.78
N ILE A 26 10.31 9.58 6.29
CA ILE A 26 10.07 10.11 7.63
C ILE A 26 8.60 10.55 7.77
N ALA A 27 8.11 11.39 6.86
CA ALA A 27 6.73 11.86 6.89
C ALA A 27 5.71 10.70 6.74
N ALA A 28 5.99 9.71 5.91
CA ALA A 28 5.14 8.54 5.74
C ALA A 28 5.06 7.69 7.02
N VAL A 29 6.19 7.42 7.67
CA VAL A 29 6.20 6.66 8.93
C VAL A 29 5.58 7.44 10.08
N GLU A 30 5.71 8.77 10.12
CA GLU A 30 4.97 9.62 11.08
C GLU A 30 3.45 9.49 10.90
N LEU A 31 2.97 9.57 9.65
CA LEU A 31 1.55 9.40 9.34
C LEU A 31 1.05 7.99 9.66
N LEU A 32 1.86 6.96 9.40
CA LEU A 32 1.56 5.59 9.83
C LEU A 32 1.48 5.48 11.35
N THR A 33 2.36 6.17 12.07
CA THR A 33 2.34 6.20 13.54
C THR A 33 1.03 6.80 14.05
N GLU A 34 0.61 7.93 13.48
CA GLU A 34 -0.66 8.58 13.80
C GLU A 34 -1.86 7.65 13.51
N ALA A 35 -1.89 7.02 12.33
CA ALA A 35 -2.96 6.11 11.90
C ALA A 35 -3.05 4.85 12.77
N VAL A 36 -1.92 4.19 13.02
CA VAL A 36 -1.85 3.00 13.89
C VAL A 36 -2.28 3.35 15.31
N ASN A 37 -1.87 4.51 15.83
CA ASN A 37 -2.31 4.97 17.16
C ASN A 37 -3.84 5.13 17.23
N ILE A 38 -4.45 5.72 16.20
CA ILE A 38 -5.92 5.81 16.10
C ILE A 38 -6.55 4.42 16.10
N LEU A 39 -6.04 3.48 15.32
CA LEU A 39 -6.58 2.11 15.24
C LEU A 39 -6.44 1.35 16.57
N VAL A 40 -5.30 1.46 17.22
CA VAL A 40 -5.06 0.85 18.53
C VAL A 40 -6.03 1.39 19.57
N LEU A 41 -6.27 2.71 19.60
CA LEU A 41 -7.23 3.32 20.53
C LEU A 41 -8.70 2.92 20.24
N GLN A 42 -9.01 2.45 19.04
CA GLN A 42 -10.35 1.91 18.73
C GLN A 42 -10.56 0.50 19.29
N VAL A 43 -9.49 -0.28 19.47
CA VAL A 43 -9.55 -1.64 20.03
C VAL A 43 -9.82 -1.60 21.54
N PHE A 44 -9.25 -0.63 22.26
CA PHE A 44 -9.37 -0.54 23.71
C PHE A 44 -10.71 0.06 24.15
N ARG A 45 -11.15 -0.34 25.36
CA ARG A 45 -12.32 0.28 25.99
C ARG A 45 -12.05 1.75 26.30
N LYS A 46 -13.08 2.57 26.10
CA LYS A 46 -13.02 4.03 26.23
C LYS A 46 -13.52 4.56 27.57
N ASP A 47 -13.75 3.71 28.57
CA ASP A 47 -14.14 4.18 29.89
C ASP A 47 -12.96 4.88 30.58
N ASP A 48 -13.21 6.07 31.16
CA ASP A 48 -12.16 6.95 31.72
C ASP A 48 -11.25 6.23 32.73
N TYR A 49 -11.80 5.25 33.44
CA TYR A 49 -11.06 4.43 34.40
C TYR A 49 -10.12 3.45 33.69
N ALA A 50 -10.60 2.65 32.73
CA ALA A 50 -9.75 1.75 31.95
C ALA A 50 -8.70 2.52 31.15
N VAL A 51 -9.06 3.68 30.58
CA VAL A 51 -8.11 4.49 29.82
C VAL A 51 -6.94 4.91 30.70
N LYS A 52 -7.23 5.54 31.85
CA LYS A 52 -6.21 6.06 32.75
C LYS A 52 -5.32 5.00 33.41
N TYR A 53 -5.91 3.86 33.79
CA TYR A 53 -5.20 2.87 34.62
C TYR A 53 -4.71 1.63 33.87
N ALA A 54 -5.19 1.39 32.64
CA ALA A 54 -4.77 0.26 31.83
C ALA A 54 -4.27 0.67 30.45
N VAL A 55 -5.01 1.50 29.71
CA VAL A 55 -4.67 1.82 28.31
C VAL A 55 -3.46 2.75 28.22
N GLU A 56 -3.45 3.87 28.94
CA GLU A 56 -2.34 4.84 28.93
C GLU A 56 -1.01 4.18 29.33
N PRO A 57 -0.89 3.43 30.45
CA PRO A 57 0.38 2.77 30.81
C PRO A 57 0.83 1.69 29.81
N LEU A 58 -0.09 1.09 29.04
CA LEU A 58 0.26 0.13 28.00
C LEU A 58 0.86 0.81 26.78
N LEU A 59 0.31 1.98 26.40
CA LEU A 59 0.63 2.70 25.17
C LEU A 59 1.73 3.75 25.35
N ASP A 60 1.98 4.25 26.55
CA ASP A 60 3.05 5.22 26.78
C ASP A 60 4.42 4.67 26.34
N GLY A 61 5.38 5.55 26.09
CA GLY A 61 6.67 5.19 25.47
C GLY A 61 7.47 4.10 26.21
N ASP A 62 7.29 3.99 27.53
CA ASP A 62 7.90 2.93 28.36
C ASP A 62 6.98 1.69 28.54
N GLY A 63 5.77 1.75 28.00
CA GLY A 63 4.78 0.68 28.03
C GLY A 63 5.08 -0.42 27.02
N PRO A 64 4.55 -1.65 27.23
CA PRO A 64 4.80 -2.80 26.36
C PRO A 64 4.29 -2.61 24.92
N LEU A 65 3.38 -1.64 24.69
CA LEU A 65 2.88 -1.28 23.37
C LEU A 65 3.33 0.13 22.98
N GLY A 66 4.40 0.68 23.56
CA GLY A 66 4.95 1.99 23.18
C GLY A 66 5.45 2.03 21.74
N ASP A 67 6.12 0.96 21.31
CA ASP A 67 6.75 0.87 19.99
C ASP A 67 5.75 0.67 18.85
N LEU A 68 5.94 1.44 17.76
CA LEU A 68 5.11 1.34 16.56
C LEU A 68 5.07 -0.07 15.97
N SER A 69 6.21 -0.76 15.89
CA SER A 69 6.26 -2.13 15.34
C SER A 69 5.44 -3.11 16.19
N VAL A 70 5.44 -2.93 17.51
CA VAL A 70 4.65 -3.77 18.42
C VAL A 70 3.16 -3.48 18.25
N ARG A 71 2.78 -2.20 18.17
CA ARG A 71 1.39 -1.79 17.89
C ARG A 71 0.89 -2.33 16.56
N LEU A 72 1.72 -2.27 15.52
CA LEU A 72 1.41 -2.78 14.18
C LEU A 72 1.14 -4.30 14.21
N LYS A 73 2.00 -5.06 14.90
CA LYS A 73 1.82 -6.51 15.12
C LYS A 73 0.55 -6.83 15.89
N LEU A 74 0.20 -6.02 16.89
CA LEU A 74 -1.03 -6.18 17.67
C LEU A 74 -2.27 -6.03 16.78
N ILE A 75 -2.39 -4.93 16.04
CA ILE A 75 -3.58 -4.69 15.19
C ILE A 75 -3.68 -5.68 14.03
N TYR A 76 -2.55 -6.17 13.51
CA TYR A 76 -2.54 -7.28 12.57
C TYR A 76 -3.01 -8.59 13.21
N GLY A 77 -2.50 -8.93 14.41
CA GLY A 77 -2.89 -10.13 15.15
C GLY A 77 -4.37 -10.15 15.56
N LEU A 78 -4.97 -8.98 15.75
CA LEU A 78 -6.41 -8.81 16.01
C LEU A 78 -7.26 -8.82 14.73
N GLY A 79 -6.65 -8.88 13.55
CA GLY A 79 -7.34 -8.95 12.26
C GLY A 79 -7.86 -7.61 11.73
N VAL A 80 -7.44 -6.48 12.31
CA VAL A 80 -7.78 -5.13 11.83
C VAL A 80 -7.08 -4.87 10.50
N LEU A 81 -5.78 -5.18 10.42
CA LEU A 81 -5.01 -5.08 9.17
C LEU A 81 -5.00 -6.40 8.42
N ASN A 82 -5.04 -6.33 7.09
CA ASN A 82 -4.74 -7.48 6.25
C ASN A 82 -3.22 -7.65 6.07
N ARG A 83 -2.83 -8.82 5.55
CA ARG A 83 -1.41 -9.18 5.38
C ARG A 83 -0.64 -8.20 4.48
N ALA A 84 -1.23 -7.74 3.38
CA ALA A 84 -0.55 -6.83 2.46
C ALA A 84 -0.34 -5.46 3.09
N GLU A 85 -1.33 -4.95 3.84
CA GLU A 85 -1.21 -3.69 4.59
C GLU A 85 -0.13 -3.78 5.68
N TYR A 86 -0.08 -4.90 6.39
CA TYR A 86 0.96 -5.17 7.39
C TYR A 86 2.37 -5.23 6.77
N GLU A 87 2.54 -6.00 5.69
CA GLU A 87 3.83 -6.15 4.99
C GLU A 87 4.31 -4.81 4.41
N ASP A 88 3.41 -4.00 3.83
CA ASP A 88 3.76 -2.68 3.31
C ASP A 88 4.21 -1.72 4.43
N CYS A 89 3.55 -1.74 5.59
CA CYS A 89 3.94 -0.90 6.73
C CYS A 89 5.32 -1.30 7.29
N GLU A 90 5.59 -2.60 7.45
CA GLU A 90 6.91 -3.10 7.89
C GLU A 90 8.01 -2.71 6.89
N LEU A 91 7.74 -2.80 5.58
CA LEU A 91 8.71 -2.41 4.56
C LEU A 91 9.04 -0.92 4.60
N LEU A 92 8.03 -0.05 4.75
CA LEU A 92 8.24 1.41 4.88
C LEU A 92 9.01 1.75 6.16
N MET A 93 8.72 1.09 7.28
CA MET A 93 9.45 1.27 8.53
C MET A 93 10.91 0.82 8.39
N ALA A 94 11.16 -0.35 7.80
CA ALA A 94 12.51 -0.88 7.58
C ALA A 94 13.32 0.04 6.67
N LEU A 95 12.73 0.50 5.56
CA LEU A 95 13.38 1.38 4.60
C LEU A 95 13.74 2.74 5.22
N ARG A 96 12.85 3.30 6.04
CA ARG A 96 13.11 4.54 6.79
C ARG A 96 14.23 4.36 7.81
N GLU A 97 14.27 3.21 8.50
CA GLU A 97 15.29 2.92 9.49
C GLU A 97 16.68 2.73 8.87
N GLU A 98 16.76 2.03 7.74
CA GLU A 98 18.01 1.86 6.99
C GLU A 98 18.55 3.23 6.51
N LEU A 99 17.69 4.06 5.91
CA LEU A 99 18.08 5.40 5.43
C LEU A 99 18.44 6.41 6.53
N ASN A 100 18.04 6.16 7.78
CA ASN A 100 18.49 6.96 8.92
C ASN A 100 19.94 6.64 9.31
N HIS A 101 20.39 5.40 9.04
CA HIS A 101 21.75 4.95 9.31
C HIS A 101 22.68 5.11 8.11
N ASP A 102 22.12 5.27 6.91
CA ASP A 102 22.86 5.57 5.69
C ASP A 102 23.08 7.09 5.52
N GLY A 103 24.33 7.50 5.27
CA GLY A 103 24.71 8.89 4.98
C GLY A 103 24.53 9.31 3.53
N ASN A 104 24.25 8.38 2.61
CA ASN A 104 24.07 8.65 1.19
C ASN A 104 22.77 9.42 0.92
N GLU A 105 22.74 10.18 -0.17
CA GLU A 105 21.53 10.82 -0.68
C GLU A 105 21.02 10.03 -1.88
N TYR A 106 19.75 9.62 -1.81
CA TYR A 106 19.07 8.85 -2.84
C TYR A 106 18.00 9.68 -3.53
N SER A 107 17.87 9.47 -4.84
CA SER A 107 16.75 9.88 -5.67
C SER A 107 15.70 8.77 -5.75
N PHE A 108 14.46 9.13 -6.07
CA PHE A 108 13.37 8.18 -6.33
C PHE A 108 13.60 7.30 -7.56
N THR A 109 14.59 7.67 -8.38
CA THR A 109 14.98 6.97 -9.60
C THR A 109 16.06 5.92 -9.39
N ASP A 110 16.65 5.89 -8.19
CA ASP A 110 17.80 5.01 -7.92
C ASP A 110 17.31 3.57 -7.73
N ASP A 111 18.07 2.61 -8.26
CA ASP A 111 17.69 1.19 -8.24
C ASP A 111 17.54 0.67 -6.80
N GLU A 112 18.36 1.19 -5.88
CA GLU A 112 18.31 0.95 -4.44
C GLU A 112 16.96 1.32 -3.83
N MET A 113 16.27 2.32 -4.40
CA MET A 113 14.95 2.75 -3.95
C MET A 113 13.81 2.10 -4.74
N LEU A 114 14.00 1.93 -6.06
CA LEU A 114 12.99 1.33 -6.94
C LEU A 114 12.70 -0.13 -6.59
N GLY A 115 13.72 -0.89 -6.17
CA GLY A 115 13.55 -2.28 -5.72
C GLY A 115 12.53 -2.39 -4.59
N PRO A 116 12.83 -1.82 -3.39
CA PRO A 116 11.90 -1.82 -2.25
C PRO A 116 10.53 -1.24 -2.60
N PHE A 117 10.45 -0.11 -3.31
CA PHE A 117 9.15 0.46 -3.69
C PHE A 117 8.35 -0.42 -4.66
N GLY A 118 9.01 -1.26 -5.46
CA GLY A 118 8.35 -2.24 -6.33
C GLY A 118 7.78 -3.44 -5.60
N GLU A 119 8.22 -3.71 -4.36
CA GLU A 119 7.69 -4.80 -3.52
C GLU A 119 6.43 -4.39 -2.74
N LEU A 120 6.15 -3.09 -2.64
CA LEU A 120 4.93 -2.59 -1.99
C LEU A 120 3.68 -3.02 -2.75
N HIS A 121 2.77 -3.70 -2.06
CA HIS A 121 1.50 -4.15 -2.63
C HIS A 121 0.58 -2.99 -3.03
N CYS A 122 0.72 -1.86 -2.36
CA CYS A 122 -0.01 -0.63 -2.67
C CYS A 122 0.48 0.05 -3.97
N VAL A 123 1.67 -0.28 -4.45
CA VAL A 123 2.21 0.22 -5.72
C VAL A 123 1.77 -0.71 -6.84
N ALA A 124 0.60 -0.43 -7.42
CA ALA A 124 0.02 -1.26 -8.48
C ALA A 124 0.90 -1.36 -9.75
N ALA A 125 1.70 -0.35 -10.04
CA ALA A 125 2.72 -0.36 -11.09
C ALA A 125 3.68 0.82 -10.94
N LEU A 126 4.99 0.54 -10.95
CA LEU A 126 6.02 1.57 -11.12
C LEU A 126 5.90 2.24 -12.50
N PRO A 127 6.25 3.53 -12.63
CA PRO A 127 6.30 4.17 -13.94
C PRO A 127 7.25 3.41 -14.88
N PRO A 128 6.90 3.26 -16.16
CA PRO A 128 7.79 2.62 -17.12
C PRO A 128 9.09 3.41 -17.20
N THR A 129 10.23 2.71 -17.12
CA THR A 129 11.54 3.33 -17.29
C THR A 129 11.61 4.01 -18.66
N PRO A 130 11.91 5.31 -18.73
CA PRO A 130 12.02 6.01 -20.00
C PRO A 130 13.13 5.35 -20.84
N THR A 131 12.82 5.09 -22.11
CA THR A 131 13.78 4.53 -23.06
C THR A 131 14.57 5.69 -23.67
N PHE A 132 15.84 5.81 -23.27
CA PHE A 132 16.74 6.81 -23.82
C PHE A 132 17.26 6.33 -25.17
N VAL A 133 17.09 7.14 -26.21
CA VAL A 133 17.68 6.88 -27.54
C VAL A 133 19.08 7.48 -27.54
N ASP A 134 20.10 6.68 -27.85
CA ASP A 134 21.49 7.14 -27.93
C ASP A 134 21.61 8.29 -28.95
N GLY A 135 22.13 9.44 -28.52
CA GLY A 135 22.24 10.67 -29.32
C GLY A 135 21.22 11.77 -28.99
N SER A 136 20.40 11.60 -27.95
CA SER A 136 19.48 12.63 -27.44
C SER A 136 20.23 13.81 -26.83
N ASP A 137 19.71 15.02 -27.01
CA ASP A 137 20.23 16.27 -26.44
C ASP A 137 20.30 16.16 -24.89
N PRO A 138 21.42 16.49 -24.22
CA PRO A 138 21.54 16.44 -22.76
C PRO A 138 20.44 17.23 -22.01
N GLU A 139 19.92 18.32 -22.60
CA GLU A 139 18.76 19.04 -22.03
C GLU A 139 17.45 18.26 -22.18
N LEU A 140 17.27 17.52 -23.28
CA LEU A 140 16.12 16.64 -23.49
C LEU A 140 16.17 15.42 -22.56
N LEU A 141 17.37 14.87 -22.32
CA LEU A 141 17.61 13.82 -21.32
C LEU A 141 17.28 14.31 -19.90
N ALA A 142 17.75 15.50 -19.53
CA ALA A 142 17.40 16.12 -18.25
C ALA A 142 15.89 16.41 -18.16
N MET A 143 15.27 16.93 -19.23
CA MET A 143 13.81 17.16 -19.29
C MET A 143 13.01 15.86 -19.25
N GLN A 144 13.49 14.76 -19.83
CA GLN A 144 12.81 13.46 -19.82
C GLN A 144 13.00 12.73 -18.49
N GLN A 145 14.16 12.84 -17.85
CA GLN A 145 14.38 12.37 -16.47
C GLN A 145 13.50 13.16 -15.49
N ILE A 146 13.44 14.49 -15.66
CA ILE A 146 12.52 15.34 -14.91
C ILE A 146 11.08 15.00 -15.28
N ALA A 147 10.66 14.81 -16.53
CA ALA A 147 9.25 14.58 -16.89
C ALA A 147 8.75 13.15 -16.63
N ALA A 148 9.63 12.15 -16.66
CA ALA A 148 9.30 10.77 -16.30
C ALA A 148 9.10 10.59 -14.79
N PHE A 149 9.68 11.48 -13.97
CA PHE A 149 9.67 11.38 -12.50
C PHE A 149 9.20 12.65 -11.74
N ARG A 150 8.92 13.77 -12.42
CA ARG A 150 8.18 14.95 -11.91
C ARG A 150 6.71 14.59 -11.85
N PRO A 151 6.14 14.73 -10.66
CA PRO A 151 5.67 13.58 -9.91
C PRO A 151 4.65 12.78 -10.75
N VAL A 152 4.95 11.50 -10.99
CA VAL A 152 3.86 10.52 -10.98
C VAL A 152 3.25 10.67 -9.59
N PRO A 153 1.99 11.11 -9.49
CA PRO A 153 1.54 11.91 -8.37
C PRO A 153 1.69 11.14 -7.05
N GLN A 154 2.05 11.88 -6.02
CA GLN A 154 1.95 11.51 -4.60
C GLN A 154 0.59 10.86 -4.24
N ASP A 155 -0.41 10.97 -5.11
CA ASP A 155 -1.67 10.21 -5.14
C ASP A 155 -1.55 8.68 -5.16
N ARG A 156 -0.39 8.08 -5.47
CA ARG A 156 -0.27 6.61 -5.54
C ARG A 156 0.18 5.95 -4.24
N VAL A 157 0.90 6.67 -3.39
CA VAL A 157 1.20 6.27 -2.00
C VAL A 157 0.03 6.64 -1.07
N SER A 158 -0.94 7.45 -1.53
CA SER A 158 -2.16 7.78 -0.79
C SER A 158 -3.29 6.73 -0.90
N LEU A 159 -3.22 5.84 -1.88
CA LEU A 159 -4.19 4.74 -2.08
C LEU A 159 -4.26 3.72 -0.91
N PRO A 160 -3.16 3.29 -0.26
CA PRO A 160 -3.26 2.41 0.90
C PRO A 160 -3.89 3.14 2.09
N ALA A 161 -3.54 4.41 2.34
CA ALA A 161 -4.11 5.19 3.44
C ALA A 161 -5.62 5.46 3.25
N SER A 162 -6.06 5.79 2.03
CA SER A 162 -7.49 6.04 1.72
C SER A 162 -8.34 4.76 1.71
N HIS A 163 -7.80 3.64 1.21
CA HIS A 163 -8.48 2.35 1.25
C HIS A 163 -8.57 1.79 2.68
N LEU A 164 -7.49 1.92 3.47
CA LEU A 164 -7.47 1.53 4.88
C LEU A 164 -8.45 2.40 5.68
N TYR A 165 -8.39 3.72 5.53
CA TYR A 165 -9.32 4.66 6.16
C TYR A 165 -10.79 4.39 5.80
N SER A 166 -11.09 4.11 4.53
CA SER A 166 -12.48 3.83 4.08
C SER A 166 -13.03 2.54 4.69
N ARG A 167 -12.17 1.53 4.90
CA ARG A 167 -12.53 0.30 5.63
C ARG A 167 -12.68 0.57 7.12
N ASP A 168 -11.74 1.28 7.73
CA ASP A 168 -11.76 1.63 9.16
C ASP A 168 -13.00 2.45 9.51
N ARG A 169 -13.41 3.38 8.63
CA ARG A 169 -14.64 4.16 8.79
C ARG A 169 -15.88 3.27 8.66
N LEU A 170 -15.91 2.34 7.71
CA LEU A 170 -17.01 1.40 7.54
C LEU A 170 -17.16 0.48 8.77
N ASP A 171 -16.05 0.02 9.33
CA ASP A 171 -16.04 -0.84 10.52
C ASP A 171 -16.42 -0.04 11.78
N ALA A 172 -15.99 1.21 11.90
CA ALA A 172 -16.45 2.13 12.96
C ALA A 172 -17.97 2.35 12.93
N ILE A 173 -18.53 2.58 11.73
CA ILE A 173 -19.98 2.73 11.55
C ILE A 173 -20.72 1.44 11.92
N ARG A 174 -20.22 0.28 11.48
CA ARG A 174 -20.79 -1.04 11.81
C ARG A 174 -20.75 -1.36 13.31
N HIS A 175 -19.78 -0.81 14.03
CA HIS A 175 -19.65 -0.96 15.48
C HIS A 175 -20.50 0.04 16.27
N GLU A 176 -20.76 1.24 15.73
CA GLU A 176 -21.56 2.28 16.39
C GLU A 176 -23.07 2.03 16.24
N MET A 177 -23.51 1.49 15.09
CA MET A 177 -24.91 1.19 14.78
C MET A 177 -25.67 0.34 15.83
N PRO A 178 -25.08 -0.74 16.39
CA PRO A 178 -25.76 -1.57 17.39
C PRO A 178 -25.98 -0.90 18.75
N GLY A 179 -25.22 0.18 19.05
CA GLY A 179 -25.29 0.91 20.32
C GLY A 179 -26.29 2.07 20.33
N LEU A 180 -26.80 2.46 19.16
CA LEU A 180 -27.75 3.56 19.01
C LEU A 180 -29.17 3.10 19.34
N HIS A 181 -29.85 3.83 20.24
CA HIS A 181 -31.26 3.58 20.51
C HIS A 181 -32.11 4.16 19.38
N LEU A 182 -32.70 3.29 18.54
CA LEU A 182 -33.57 3.62 17.38
C LEU A 182 -34.68 4.65 17.66
N ILE A 183 -35.04 4.87 18.93
CA ILE A 183 -36.12 5.78 19.35
C ILE A 183 -35.59 7.17 19.73
N ASN A 184 -34.38 7.29 20.27
CA ASN A 184 -33.81 8.55 20.75
C ASN A 184 -32.76 9.15 19.79
N GLU A 185 -32.14 8.34 18.93
CA GLU A 185 -31.02 8.73 18.06
C GLU A 185 -31.27 8.37 16.59
N ALA A 186 -32.56 8.35 16.19
CA ALA A 186 -33.02 7.92 14.87
C ALA A 186 -32.39 8.73 13.71
N GLU A 187 -32.16 10.03 13.91
CA GLU A 187 -31.52 10.89 12.91
C GLU A 187 -30.05 10.51 12.70
N LYS A 188 -29.29 10.29 13.78
CA LYS A 188 -27.89 9.85 13.73
C LYS A 188 -27.75 8.46 13.09
N TYR A 189 -28.67 7.54 13.41
CA TYR A 189 -28.70 6.23 12.76
C TYR A 189 -28.98 6.34 11.25
N ALA A 190 -29.91 7.20 10.84
CA ALA A 190 -30.23 7.41 9.42
C ALA A 190 -29.07 8.04 8.63
N GLU A 191 -28.26 8.89 9.26
CA GLU A 191 -27.05 9.46 8.65
C GLU A 191 -25.94 8.41 8.51
N LEU A 192 -25.68 7.63 9.55
CA LEU A 192 -24.69 6.55 9.54
C LEU A 192 -25.04 5.47 8.50
N GLU A 193 -26.32 5.13 8.35
CA GLU A 193 -26.74 4.15 7.34
C GLU A 193 -26.54 4.69 5.90
N LYS A 194 -26.74 6.00 5.66
CA LYS A 194 -26.42 6.62 4.37
C LYS A 194 -24.91 6.65 4.11
N GLU A 195 -24.10 6.88 5.13
CA GLU A 195 -22.63 6.85 5.03
C GLU A 195 -22.14 5.41 4.74
N ARG A 196 -22.68 4.41 5.45
CA ARG A 196 -22.40 2.99 5.25
C ARG A 196 -22.67 2.56 3.81
N GLN A 197 -23.85 2.89 3.27
CA GLN A 197 -24.22 2.53 1.91
C GLN A 197 -23.30 3.17 0.86
N LYS A 198 -22.89 4.43 1.07
CA LYS A 198 -21.95 5.10 0.17
C LYS A 198 -20.57 4.45 0.18
N LEU A 199 -20.05 4.13 1.36
CA LEU A 199 -18.75 3.46 1.51
C LEU A 199 -18.78 2.05 0.90
N GLU A 200 -19.86 1.30 1.09
CA GLU A 200 -20.03 -0.02 0.45
C GLU A 200 -20.06 0.08 -1.08
N ILE A 201 -20.74 1.09 -1.63
CA ILE A 201 -20.75 1.36 -3.08
C ILE A 201 -19.35 1.72 -3.60
N GLU A 202 -18.62 2.57 -2.89
CA GLU A 202 -17.28 2.99 -3.33
C GLU A 202 -16.26 1.86 -3.23
N ILE A 203 -16.30 1.04 -2.17
CA ILE A 203 -15.48 -0.17 -2.06
C ILE A 203 -15.81 -1.14 -3.20
N ALA A 204 -17.08 -1.37 -3.49
CA ALA A 204 -17.48 -2.23 -4.60
C ALA A 204 -17.00 -1.69 -5.96
N ARG A 205 -17.07 -0.37 -6.15
CA ARG A 205 -16.53 0.31 -7.35
C ARG A 205 -15.02 0.13 -7.46
N LEU A 206 -14.27 0.36 -6.37
CA LEU A 206 -12.81 0.22 -6.35
C LEU A 206 -12.38 -1.23 -6.62
N GLN A 207 -13.08 -2.20 -6.04
CA GLN A 207 -12.89 -3.63 -6.35
C GLN A 207 -13.19 -3.94 -7.82
N ALA A 208 -14.26 -3.39 -8.40
CA ALA A 208 -14.58 -3.57 -9.81
C ALA A 208 -13.50 -3.00 -10.73
N VAL A 209 -12.98 -1.80 -10.42
CA VAL A 209 -11.87 -1.19 -11.17
C VAL A 209 -10.60 -2.03 -11.06
N ARG A 210 -10.30 -2.56 -9.86
CA ARG A 210 -9.16 -3.45 -9.63
C ARG A 210 -9.28 -4.74 -10.45
N ASN A 211 -10.44 -5.39 -10.41
CA ASN A 211 -10.70 -6.61 -11.17
C ASN A 211 -10.66 -6.36 -12.69
N GLN A 212 -11.18 -5.23 -13.16
CA GLN A 212 -11.09 -4.87 -14.58
C GLN A 212 -9.63 -4.67 -15.04
N LYS A 213 -8.77 -4.11 -14.19
CA LYS A 213 -7.34 -3.96 -14.47
C LYS A 213 -6.63 -5.31 -14.49
N LEU A 214 -6.87 -6.15 -13.48
CA LEU A 214 -6.33 -7.51 -13.40
C LEU A 214 -6.74 -8.34 -14.63
N SER A 215 -7.99 -8.24 -15.06
CA SER A 215 -8.49 -8.91 -16.26
C SER A 215 -7.81 -8.46 -17.56
N LYS A 216 -7.57 -7.15 -17.72
CA LYS A 216 -6.81 -6.61 -18.86
C LYS A 216 -5.35 -7.06 -18.85
N GLU A 217 -4.76 -7.19 -17.68
CA GLU A 217 -3.38 -7.65 -17.51
C GLU A 217 -3.26 -9.16 -17.79
N ALA A 218 -4.21 -9.96 -17.30
CA ALA A 218 -4.34 -11.38 -17.63
C ALA A 218 -4.45 -11.58 -19.14
N GLN A 219 -5.29 -10.80 -19.84
CA GLN A 219 -5.42 -10.85 -21.29
C GLN A 219 -4.11 -10.54 -22.02
N LYS A 220 -3.35 -9.53 -21.56
CA LYS A 220 -2.03 -9.20 -22.14
C LYS A 220 -1.03 -10.34 -21.99
N LEU A 221 -1.01 -10.99 -20.82
CA LEU A 221 -0.11 -12.12 -20.57
C LEU A 221 -0.51 -13.35 -21.37
N MET A 222 -1.81 -13.64 -21.50
CA MET A 222 -2.30 -14.73 -22.34
C MET A 222 -2.01 -14.54 -23.83
N ALA A 223 -1.89 -13.30 -24.30
CA ALA A 223 -1.56 -12.96 -25.68
C ALA A 223 -0.07 -13.11 -26.02
N LEU A 224 0.80 -13.37 -25.04
CA LEU A 224 2.22 -13.60 -25.29
C LEU A 224 2.47 -14.98 -25.92
N PRO A 225 3.44 -15.09 -26.86
CA PRO A 225 3.65 -16.31 -27.64
C PRO A 225 4.25 -17.46 -26.84
N TYR A 226 5.10 -17.18 -25.84
CA TYR A 226 5.77 -18.21 -25.05
C TYR A 226 5.33 -18.15 -23.60
N LYS A 227 4.75 -19.25 -23.11
CA LYS A 227 4.35 -19.42 -21.72
C LYS A 227 4.57 -20.85 -21.27
N ARG A 228 5.15 -21.02 -20.07
CA ARG A 228 5.32 -22.33 -19.43
C ARG A 228 5.54 -22.22 -17.93
N ALA A 229 5.30 -23.32 -17.23
CA ALA A 229 5.66 -23.44 -15.82
C ALA A 229 7.18 -23.35 -15.64
N ILE A 230 7.61 -22.64 -14.60
CA ILE A 230 9.01 -22.49 -14.22
C ILE A 230 9.41 -23.68 -13.34
N THR A 231 10.47 -24.37 -13.73
CA THR A 231 10.94 -25.56 -13.00
C THR A 231 11.57 -25.20 -11.66
N LYS A 232 11.62 -26.13 -10.70
CA LYS A 232 12.24 -25.88 -9.38
C LYS A 232 13.71 -25.45 -9.45
N LYS A 233 14.47 -25.93 -10.45
CA LYS A 233 15.86 -25.52 -10.68
C LYS A 233 15.94 -24.06 -11.12
N GLU A 234 15.03 -23.64 -11.99
CA GLU A 234 14.93 -22.26 -12.45
C GLU A 234 14.39 -21.31 -11.38
N GLN A 235 13.50 -21.78 -10.50
CA GLN A 235 13.05 -21.04 -9.32
C GLN A 235 14.20 -20.79 -8.32
N ALA A 236 15.17 -21.70 -8.23
CA ALA A 236 16.37 -21.50 -7.41
C ALA A 236 17.33 -20.47 -8.03
N ASP A 237 17.45 -20.45 -9.36
CA ASP A 237 18.34 -19.55 -10.11
C ASP A 237 17.60 -18.43 -10.86
N MET A 238 16.60 -17.83 -10.19
CA MET A 238 15.73 -16.81 -10.78
C MET A 238 16.48 -15.63 -11.39
N GLY A 239 17.60 -15.22 -10.78
CA GLY A 239 18.43 -14.13 -11.28
C GLY A 239 19.07 -14.44 -12.63
N LYS A 240 19.47 -15.69 -12.89
CA LYS A 240 20.04 -16.11 -14.18
C LYS A 240 18.95 -16.16 -15.25
N LEU A 241 17.79 -16.72 -14.92
CA LEU A 241 16.67 -16.84 -15.86
C LEU A 241 16.16 -15.47 -16.33
N LYS A 242 15.96 -14.51 -15.42
CA LYS A 242 15.55 -13.14 -15.78
C LYS A 242 16.59 -12.39 -16.63
N LYS A 243 17.88 -12.70 -16.47
CA LYS A 243 18.96 -12.12 -17.30
C LYS A 243 18.99 -12.73 -18.70
N THR A 244 18.74 -14.04 -18.82
CA THR A 244 18.72 -14.73 -20.11
C THR A 244 17.47 -14.38 -20.93
N VAL A 245 16.32 -14.25 -20.27
CA VAL A 245 15.02 -14.00 -20.90
C VAL A 245 14.56 -12.58 -20.60
N ARG A 246 15.01 -11.64 -21.44
CA ARG A 246 14.70 -10.21 -21.25
C ARG A 246 13.20 -9.97 -21.43
N GLY A 247 12.55 -9.45 -20.38
CA GLY A 247 11.11 -9.20 -20.38
C GLY A 247 10.24 -10.38 -19.94
N LEU A 248 10.83 -11.38 -19.26
CA LEU A 248 10.09 -12.47 -18.63
C LEU A 248 9.20 -11.96 -17.49
N VAL A 249 7.90 -12.18 -17.61
CA VAL A 249 6.91 -11.90 -16.56
C VAL A 249 6.55 -13.20 -15.86
N ILE A 250 6.56 -13.23 -14.53
CA ILE A 250 6.29 -14.44 -13.75
C ILE A 250 5.08 -14.21 -12.87
N VAL A 251 4.14 -15.14 -12.94
CA VAL A 251 2.92 -15.10 -12.14
C VAL A 251 2.87 -16.34 -11.26
N HIS A 252 2.71 -16.12 -9.96
CA HIS A 252 2.58 -17.18 -8.97
C HIS A 252 1.10 -17.59 -8.82
N PRO A 253 0.77 -18.89 -8.67
CA PRO A 253 -0.62 -19.38 -8.62
C PRO A 253 -1.46 -18.76 -7.49
N MET A 254 -0.82 -18.40 -6.37
CA MET A 254 -1.52 -17.81 -5.22
C MET A 254 -1.82 -16.30 -5.34
N THR A 255 -1.28 -15.59 -6.33
CA THR A 255 -1.56 -14.14 -6.49
C THR A 255 -2.96 -13.92 -7.05
N ALA A 256 -3.53 -12.71 -6.89
CA ALA A 256 -4.85 -12.39 -7.44
C ALA A 256 -4.91 -12.66 -8.96
N LEU A 257 -3.87 -12.25 -9.68
CA LEU A 257 -3.73 -12.50 -11.11
C LEU A 257 -3.56 -14.00 -11.43
N GLY A 258 -2.79 -14.74 -10.62
CA GLY A 258 -2.59 -16.18 -10.81
C GLY A 258 -3.86 -17.00 -10.59
N ARG A 259 -4.68 -16.63 -9.59
CA ARG A 259 -6.00 -17.24 -9.34
C ARG A 259 -6.98 -16.93 -10.45
N GLU A 260 -7.01 -15.68 -10.93
CA GLU A 260 -7.88 -15.27 -12.04
C GLU A 260 -7.51 -15.98 -13.35
N MET A 261 -6.21 -16.23 -13.58
CA MET A 261 -5.71 -16.98 -14.72
C MET A 261 -5.73 -18.51 -14.53
N GLU A 262 -6.27 -19.00 -13.41
CA GLU A 262 -6.35 -20.43 -13.05
C GLU A 262 -4.99 -21.16 -13.09
N LEU A 263 -3.91 -20.46 -12.73
CA LEU A 263 -2.58 -21.05 -12.68
C LEU A 263 -2.46 -21.97 -11.47
N THR A 264 -1.96 -23.18 -11.68
CA THR A 264 -1.67 -24.16 -10.62
C THR A 264 -0.20 -24.14 -10.17
N GLU A 265 0.68 -23.65 -11.04
CA GLU A 265 2.13 -23.58 -10.82
C GLU A 265 2.68 -22.22 -11.22
N MET A 266 3.85 -21.87 -10.69
CA MET A 266 4.52 -20.62 -11.05
C MET A 266 4.81 -20.60 -12.55
N THR A 267 4.21 -19.67 -13.28
CA THR A 267 4.21 -19.65 -14.74
C THR A 267 4.90 -18.40 -15.25
N GLY A 268 5.82 -18.58 -16.20
CA GLY A 268 6.48 -17.49 -16.92
C GLY A 268 5.78 -17.19 -18.24
N PHE A 269 5.78 -15.92 -18.63
CA PHE A 269 5.28 -15.40 -19.89
C PHE A 269 6.35 -14.52 -20.54
N SER A 270 6.62 -14.73 -21.83
CA SER A 270 7.65 -13.97 -22.56
C SER A 270 7.30 -13.80 -24.04
N ARG A 271 7.92 -12.80 -24.67
CA ARG A 271 7.93 -12.61 -26.12
C ARG A 271 8.96 -13.49 -26.84
N THR A 272 9.99 -13.93 -26.14
CA THR A 272 11.05 -14.80 -26.65
C THR A 272 10.92 -16.19 -26.04
N GLU A 273 11.33 -17.22 -26.77
CA GLU A 273 11.35 -18.60 -26.28
C GLU A 273 12.29 -18.75 -25.08
N PHE A 274 11.89 -19.57 -24.11
CA PHE A 274 12.68 -19.89 -22.93
C PHE A 274 12.25 -21.20 -22.31
#